data_AF-A0A537S2V2-F1
#
_entry.id   AF-A0A537S2V2-F1
#
_cell.length_a   1.000
_cell.length_b   1.000
_cell.length_c   1.000
_cell.angle_alpha   90.00
_cell.angle_beta   90.00
_cell.angle_gamma   90.00
#
_symmetry.space_group_name_H-M   'P 1'
#
loop_
_entity.id
_entity.type
_entity.pdbx_description
1 polymer ?
#
loop_
_entity_poly.entity_id
_entity_poly.type
_entity_poly.pdbx_seq_one_letter_code
_entity_poly.pdbx_strand_id
1 'polypeptide(L)'
;MAAARMTFALAAALLAASSAPRAAPPLDYEFFKARVQPIFLQKRDGHTRCYVCHAEGNNAFRLERLSSGATTWNEEQSRKNFEMVSILVNPGDPETSRLLQQPLAPEAGGNVFHSGGRQFASKDEPNWKILADWVNGQKL
;
A
#
# COMPACT_ATOMS: atom_id res chain seq x y z
N MET A 1 62.39 -9.63 44.00
CA MET A 1 62.15 -8.30 43.40
C MET A 1 61.24 -8.48 42.20
N ALA A 2 60.31 -7.55 42.02
CA ALA A 2 58.98 -7.70 41.42
C ALA A 2 58.92 -8.11 39.93
N ALA A 3 57.87 -8.86 39.61
CA ALA A 3 57.50 -9.29 38.26
C ALA A 3 56.83 -8.15 37.48
N ALA A 4 57.29 -7.91 36.25
CA ALA A 4 56.63 -7.05 35.29
C ALA A 4 55.49 -7.81 34.59
N ARG A 5 54.27 -7.29 34.67
CA ARG A 5 53.16 -7.70 33.80
C ARG A 5 52.45 -6.45 33.29
N MET A 6 52.74 -6.11 32.04
CA MET A 6 52.11 -5.03 31.31
C MET A 6 50.78 -5.55 30.76
N THR A 7 49.68 -5.21 31.42
CA THR A 7 48.34 -5.50 30.92
C THR A 7 47.92 -4.42 29.93
N PHE A 8 47.93 -4.75 28.64
CA PHE A 8 47.17 -4.02 27.63
C PHE A 8 45.69 -4.32 27.81
N ALA A 9 44.90 -3.33 28.26
CA ALA A 9 43.45 -3.42 28.20
C ALA A 9 42.99 -2.89 26.83
N LEU A 10 42.52 -3.80 25.97
CA LEU A 10 41.82 -3.45 24.72
C LEU A 10 40.50 -2.75 25.08
N ALA A 11 40.36 -1.49 24.70
CA ALA A 11 39.07 -0.80 24.74
C ALA A 11 38.22 -1.30 23.56
N ALA A 12 37.25 -2.18 23.83
CA ALA A 12 36.22 -2.55 22.86
C ALA A 12 35.15 -1.45 22.82
N ALA A 13 35.25 -0.53 21.86
CA ALA A 13 34.18 0.41 21.56
C ALA A 13 33.05 -0.34 20.82
N LEU A 14 31.96 -0.63 21.53
CA LEU A 14 30.72 -1.12 20.94
C LEU A 14 30.09 0.02 20.12
N LEU A 15 30.23 -0.04 18.80
CA LEU A 15 29.42 0.74 17.86
C LEU A 15 27.99 0.19 17.88
N ALA A 16 27.17 0.69 18.80
CA ALA A 16 25.72 0.55 18.70
C ALA A 16 25.25 1.45 17.55
N ALA A 17 25.15 0.88 16.35
CA ALA A 17 24.45 1.51 15.24
C ALA A 17 22.96 1.54 15.57
N SER A 18 22.49 2.62 16.18
CA SER A 18 21.07 2.90 16.35
C SER A 18 20.43 2.98 14.96
N SER A 19 19.71 1.92 14.56
CA SER A 19 18.84 1.95 13.39
C SER A 19 17.69 2.92 13.68
N ALA A 20 17.87 4.18 13.29
CA ALA A 20 16.80 5.16 13.33
C ALA A 20 15.63 4.67 12.45
N PRO A 21 14.37 4.89 12.87
CA PRO A 21 13.22 4.52 12.05
C PRO A 21 13.33 5.21 10.69
N ARG A 22 13.32 4.43 9.61
CA ARG A 22 13.32 4.94 8.25
C ARG A 22 12.02 5.71 8.05
N ALA A 23 12.11 6.97 7.61
CA ALA A 23 10.93 7.75 7.26
C ALA A 23 10.12 7.03 6.17
N ALA A 24 8.79 7.02 6.33
CA ALA A 24 7.89 6.42 5.36
C ALA A 24 8.05 7.13 3.99
N PRO A 25 8.10 6.38 2.87
CA PRO A 25 8.21 7.00 1.55
C PRO A 25 6.96 7.81 1.23
N PRO A 26 7.08 8.96 0.52
CA PRO A 26 5.91 9.69 0.07
C PRO A 26 5.16 8.90 -1.01
N LEU A 27 3.84 8.94 -0.97
CA LEU A 27 2.98 8.39 -2.02
C LEU A 27 2.99 9.33 -3.24
N ASP A 28 3.09 8.75 -4.43
CA ASP A 28 3.19 9.51 -5.68
C ASP A 28 1.82 9.62 -6.37
N TYR A 29 1.38 10.86 -6.66
CA TYR A 29 0.07 11.12 -7.26
C TYR A 29 0.01 10.69 -8.73
N GLU A 30 1.07 10.91 -9.51
CA GLU A 30 1.09 10.56 -10.93
C GLU A 30 1.09 9.03 -11.10
N PHE A 31 1.87 8.30 -10.30
CA PHE A 31 1.81 6.84 -10.21
C PHE A 31 0.42 6.37 -9.81
N PHE A 32 -0.19 6.99 -8.79
CA PHE A 32 -1.54 6.65 -8.38
C PHE A 32 -2.54 6.78 -9.54
N LYS A 33 -2.58 7.96 -10.16
CA LYS A 33 -3.54 8.27 -11.22
C LYS A 33 -3.35 7.39 -12.44
N ALA A 34 -2.10 7.10 -12.82
CA ALA A 34 -1.80 6.35 -14.04
C ALA A 34 -1.81 4.82 -13.87
N ARG A 35 -1.57 4.29 -12.66
CA ARG A 35 -1.40 2.85 -12.42
C ARG A 35 -2.37 2.27 -11.40
N VAL A 36 -2.58 2.95 -10.27
CA VAL A 36 -3.42 2.45 -9.17
C VAL A 36 -4.90 2.68 -9.45
N GLN A 37 -5.28 3.93 -9.73
CA GLN A 37 -6.67 4.34 -9.89
C GLN A 37 -7.43 3.54 -10.97
N PRO A 38 -6.83 3.21 -12.15
CA PRO A 38 -7.52 2.41 -13.17
C PRO A 38 -7.95 1.02 -12.68
N ILE A 39 -7.24 0.43 -11.71
CA ILE A 39 -7.58 -0.89 -11.14
C ILE A 39 -9.00 -0.88 -10.56
N PHE A 40 -9.44 0.24 -9.99
CA PHE A 40 -10.76 0.35 -9.37
C PHE A 40 -11.92 0.30 -10.39
N LEU A 41 -11.64 0.62 -11.65
CA LEU A 41 -12.60 0.60 -12.77
C LEU A 41 -12.42 -0.60 -13.70
N GLN A 42 -11.35 -1.37 -13.53
CA GLN A 42 -11.04 -2.49 -14.40
C GLN A 42 -12.05 -3.62 -14.23
N LYS A 43 -12.64 -4.06 -15.35
CA LYS A 43 -13.43 -5.30 -15.39
C LYS A 43 -12.48 -6.49 -15.48
N ARG A 44 -12.70 -7.49 -14.63
CA ARG A 44 -11.97 -8.76 -14.63
C ARG A 44 -12.98 -9.89 -14.51
N ASP A 45 -12.73 -10.99 -15.20
CA ASP A 45 -13.66 -12.13 -15.19
C ASP A 45 -13.81 -12.69 -13.77
N GLY A 46 -15.05 -12.97 -13.37
CA GLY A 46 -15.37 -13.44 -12.03
C GLY A 46 -15.31 -12.38 -10.92
N HIS A 47 -15.02 -11.11 -11.23
CA HIS A 47 -14.89 -10.06 -10.21
C HIS A 47 -15.80 -8.85 -10.47
N THR A 48 -16.54 -8.46 -9.44
CA THR A 48 -17.18 -7.14 -9.37
C THR A 48 -16.09 -6.06 -9.27
N ARG A 49 -16.19 -5.01 -10.08
CA ARG A 49 -15.27 -3.87 -10.02
C ARG A 49 -15.36 -3.18 -8.66
N CYS A 50 -14.22 -2.75 -8.10
CA CYS A 50 -14.19 -2.03 -6.82
C CYS A 50 -15.16 -0.84 -6.80
N TYR A 51 -15.21 -0.08 -7.90
CA TYR A 51 -16.09 1.07 -8.07
C TYR A 51 -17.57 0.81 -7.75
N VAL A 52 -18.10 -0.38 -8.10
CA VAL A 52 -19.53 -0.70 -7.91
C VAL A 52 -19.94 -0.60 -6.44
N CYS A 53 -19.07 -1.01 -5.51
CA CYS A 53 -19.36 -0.97 -4.08
C CYS A 53 -18.79 0.28 -3.39
N HIS A 54 -17.74 0.90 -3.94
CA HIS A 54 -17.01 1.98 -3.29
C HIS A 54 -17.42 3.39 -3.75
N ALA A 55 -18.17 3.54 -4.85
CA ALA A 55 -18.67 4.84 -5.29
C ALA A 55 -19.99 5.27 -4.62
N GLU A 56 -20.77 4.30 -4.15
CA GLU A 56 -22.11 4.53 -3.56
C GLU A 56 -22.27 3.88 -2.18
N GLY A 57 -21.30 3.10 -1.73
CA GLY A 57 -21.39 2.35 -0.48
C GLY A 57 -21.05 3.20 0.76
N ASN A 58 -21.73 2.91 1.86
CA ASN A 58 -21.39 3.47 3.17
C ASN A 58 -20.28 2.65 3.85
N ASN A 59 -19.07 2.70 3.29
CA ASN A 59 -17.89 2.07 3.88
C ASN A 59 -16.71 3.06 3.95
N ALA A 60 -15.58 2.61 4.49
CA ALA A 60 -14.40 3.46 4.73
C ALA A 60 -13.66 3.84 3.43
N PHE A 61 -13.81 3.04 2.36
CA PHE A 61 -13.20 3.32 1.07
C PHE A 61 -14.24 3.93 0.13
N ARG A 62 -14.22 5.26 0.01
CA ARG A 62 -15.18 6.03 -0.79
C ARG A 62 -14.48 6.61 -2.01
N LEU A 63 -14.88 6.13 -3.18
CA LEU A 63 -14.44 6.67 -4.46
C LEU A 63 -15.43 7.74 -4.92
N GLU A 64 -14.91 8.78 -5.57
CA GLU A 64 -15.75 9.78 -6.23
C GLU A 64 -16.62 9.12 -7.31
N ARG A 65 -17.84 9.61 -7.47
CA ARG A 65 -18.71 9.17 -8.58
C ARG A 65 -18.14 9.68 -9.90
N LEU A 66 -18.11 8.84 -10.93
CA LEU A 66 -17.79 9.28 -12.28
C LEU A 66 -18.79 10.33 -12.75
N SER A 67 -18.29 11.34 -13.46
CA SER A 67 -19.15 12.31 -14.16
C SER A 67 -20.03 11.58 -15.18
N SER A 68 -21.19 12.17 -15.50
CA SER A 68 -22.13 11.55 -16.44
C SER A 68 -21.46 11.23 -17.78
N GLY A 69 -21.58 9.98 -18.23
CA GLY A 69 -20.98 9.48 -19.48
C GLY A 69 -19.46 9.26 -19.44
N ALA A 70 -18.78 9.57 -18.34
CA ALA A 70 -17.34 9.39 -18.24
C ALA A 70 -16.94 7.92 -18.03
N THR A 71 -15.84 7.51 -18.67
CA THR A 71 -15.23 6.18 -18.49
C THR A 71 -14.09 6.18 -17.49
N THR A 72 -13.64 7.36 -17.06
CA THR A 72 -12.60 7.58 -16.05
C THR A 72 -12.86 8.88 -15.28
N TRP A 73 -12.17 9.08 -14.16
CA TRP A 73 -12.26 10.28 -13.34
C TRP A 73 -11.56 11.47 -13.97
N ASN A 74 -12.10 12.66 -13.74
CA ASN A 74 -11.40 13.91 -14.04
C ASN A 74 -10.31 14.20 -12.98
N GLU A 75 -9.56 15.30 -13.17
CA GLU A 75 -8.46 15.67 -12.29
C GLU A 75 -8.89 15.91 -10.84
N GLU A 76 -9.98 16.66 -10.63
CA GLU A 76 -10.49 16.96 -9.29
C GLU A 76 -10.92 15.68 -8.56
N GLN A 77 -11.68 14.82 -9.25
CA GLN A 77 -12.09 13.53 -8.71
C GLN A 77 -10.89 12.63 -8.41
N SER A 78 -9.84 12.71 -9.23
CA SER A 78 -8.64 11.91 -9.03
C SER A 78 -7.83 12.32 -7.82
N ARG A 79 -7.76 13.63 -7.52
CA ARG A 79 -7.13 14.12 -6.28
C ARG A 79 -7.88 13.68 -5.03
N LYS A 80 -9.21 13.81 -5.04
CA LYS A 80 -10.05 13.31 -3.94
C LYS A 80 -9.89 11.80 -3.74
N ASN A 81 -9.86 11.03 -4.82
CA ASN A 81 -9.58 9.59 -4.76
C ASN A 81 -8.18 9.30 -4.20
N PHE A 82 -7.15 10.07 -4.60
CA PHE A 82 -5.80 9.91 -4.06
C PHE A 82 -5.76 10.14 -2.56
N GLU A 83 -6.38 11.22 -2.06
CA GLU A 83 -6.48 11.51 -0.63
C GLU A 83 -7.20 10.38 0.13
N MET A 84 -8.35 9.94 -0.39
CA MET A 84 -9.14 8.85 0.21
C MET A 84 -8.43 7.50 0.20
N VAL A 85 -7.63 7.20 -0.82
CA VAL A 85 -6.88 5.93 -0.88
C VAL A 85 -5.62 6.01 -0.01
N SER A 86 -5.01 7.20 0.09
CA SER A 86 -3.80 7.42 0.92
C SER A 86 -4.05 7.15 2.41
N ILE A 87 -5.26 7.40 2.92
CA ILE A 87 -5.61 7.07 4.31
C ILE A 87 -5.76 5.57 4.58
N LEU A 88 -5.82 4.73 3.53
CA LEU A 88 -5.99 3.27 3.64
C LEU A 88 -4.66 2.51 3.55
N VAL A 89 -3.55 3.22 3.40
CA VAL A 89 -2.22 2.62 3.25
C VAL A 89 -1.27 3.11 4.33
N ASN A 90 -0.35 2.24 4.69
CA ASN A 90 0.81 2.54 5.51
C ASN A 90 2.00 2.65 4.55
N PRO A 91 2.48 3.86 4.19
CA PRO A 91 3.53 3.99 3.18
C PRO A 91 4.81 3.25 3.61
N GLY A 92 5.36 2.45 2.70
CA GLY A 92 6.47 1.53 2.93
C GLY A 92 6.08 0.17 3.51
N ASP A 93 4.78 -0.06 3.78
CA ASP A 93 4.29 -1.31 4.36
C ASP A 93 2.98 -1.78 3.68
N PRO A 94 3.07 -2.44 2.51
CA PRO A 94 1.92 -3.00 1.81
C PRO A 94 1.22 -4.10 2.61
N GLU A 95 1.95 -4.79 3.47
CA GLU A 95 1.49 -5.97 4.21
C GLU A 95 0.49 -5.62 5.29
N THR A 96 0.60 -4.43 5.90
CA THR A 96 -0.34 -3.93 6.91
C THR A 96 -1.34 -2.90 6.35
N SER A 97 -1.21 -2.55 5.08
CA SER A 97 -2.09 -1.59 4.40
C SER A 97 -3.47 -2.18 4.13
N ARG A 98 -4.52 -1.55 4.68
CA ARG A 98 -5.91 -2.01 4.52
C ARG A 98 -6.36 -2.11 3.06
N LEU A 99 -5.89 -1.20 2.21
CA LEU A 99 -6.15 -1.23 0.76
C LEU A 99 -5.76 -2.57 0.12
N LEU A 100 -4.69 -3.21 0.60
CA LEU A 100 -4.18 -4.47 0.05
C LEU A 100 -4.71 -5.69 0.81
N GLN A 101 -4.85 -5.60 2.14
CA GLN A 101 -5.30 -6.73 2.97
C GLN A 101 -6.79 -7.07 2.75
N GLN A 102 -7.65 -6.06 2.68
CA GLN A 102 -9.10 -6.26 2.61
C GLN A 102 -9.53 -7.07 1.36
N PRO A 103 -9.04 -6.76 0.15
CA PRO A 103 -9.41 -7.50 -1.06
C PRO A 103 -8.64 -8.81 -1.29
N LEU A 104 -7.56 -9.08 -0.55
CA LEU A 104 -6.72 -10.26 -0.73
C LEU A 104 -7.37 -11.52 -0.12
N ALA A 105 -7.17 -12.67 -0.75
CA ALA A 105 -7.61 -13.95 -0.23
C ALA A 105 -6.96 -14.25 1.14
N PRO A 106 -7.72 -14.78 2.12
CA PRO A 106 -7.18 -15.17 3.43
C PRO A 106 -6.00 -16.13 3.35
N GLU A 107 -6.01 -17.03 2.38
CA GLU A 107 -4.94 -18.01 2.15
C GLU A 107 -3.61 -17.34 1.74
N ALA A 108 -3.66 -16.10 1.27
CA ALA A 108 -2.51 -15.26 0.96
C ALA A 108 -2.22 -14.20 2.04
N GLY A 109 -2.89 -14.26 3.20
CA GLY A 109 -2.73 -13.31 4.31
C GLY A 109 -3.69 -12.12 4.31
N GLY A 110 -4.76 -12.18 3.49
CA GLY A 110 -5.81 -11.16 3.49
C GLY A 110 -6.88 -11.34 4.57
N ASN A 111 -7.87 -10.43 4.58
CA ASN A 111 -8.95 -10.47 5.57
C ASN A 111 -10.02 -11.52 5.22
N VAL A 112 -10.59 -12.14 6.27
CA VAL A 112 -11.59 -13.22 6.14
C VAL A 112 -12.89 -12.82 5.45
N PHE A 113 -13.21 -11.53 5.44
CA PHE A 113 -14.46 -11.02 4.89
C PHE A 113 -14.26 -9.73 4.10
N HIS A 114 -14.83 -9.67 2.90
CA HIS A 114 -14.97 -8.46 2.11
C HIS A 114 -16.27 -8.57 1.31
N SER A 115 -17.18 -7.61 1.47
CA SER A 115 -18.53 -7.68 0.87
C SER A 115 -18.50 -7.72 -0.66
N GLY A 116 -17.50 -7.10 -1.29
CA GLY A 116 -17.25 -7.17 -2.73
C GLY A 116 -16.55 -8.45 -3.19
N GLY A 117 -16.38 -9.44 -2.30
CA GLY A 117 -15.66 -10.68 -2.55
C GLY A 117 -14.14 -10.53 -2.56
N ARG A 118 -13.45 -11.65 -2.72
CA ARG A 118 -11.99 -11.69 -2.88
C ARG A 118 -11.65 -11.13 -4.27
N GLN A 119 -10.74 -10.15 -4.33
CA GLN A 119 -10.29 -9.55 -5.58
C GLN A 119 -8.91 -10.05 -5.99
N PHE A 120 -8.06 -10.46 -5.05
CA PHE A 120 -6.74 -11.01 -5.37
C PHE A 120 -6.60 -12.39 -4.76
N ALA A 121 -6.26 -13.40 -5.58
CA ALA A 121 -6.01 -14.75 -5.08
C ALA A 121 -4.66 -14.85 -4.36
N SER A 122 -3.68 -14.04 -4.78
CA SER A 122 -2.34 -13.99 -4.19
C SER A 122 -1.71 -12.61 -4.35
N LYS A 123 -0.57 -12.41 -3.68
CA LYS A 123 0.29 -11.23 -3.83
C LYS A 123 1.07 -11.21 -5.15
N ASP A 124 1.02 -12.31 -5.91
CA ASP A 124 1.67 -12.40 -7.21
C ASP A 124 0.84 -11.79 -8.35
N GLU A 125 -0.43 -11.50 -8.09
CA GLU A 125 -1.35 -10.86 -9.02
C GLU A 125 -0.80 -9.51 -9.50
N PRO A 126 -0.77 -9.24 -10.82
CA PRO A 126 -0.20 -8.01 -11.37
C PRO A 126 -0.78 -6.74 -10.76
N ASN A 127 -2.10 -6.70 -10.57
CA ASN A 127 -2.78 -5.56 -9.97
C ASN A 127 -2.43 -5.39 -8.49
N TRP A 128 -2.26 -6.49 -7.74
CA TRP A 128 -1.84 -6.40 -6.34
C TRP A 128 -0.43 -5.81 -6.24
N LYS A 129 0.48 -6.25 -7.12
CA LYS A 129 1.85 -5.71 -7.20
C LYS A 129 1.88 -4.22 -7.51
N ILE A 130 1.03 -3.74 -8.42
CA ILE A 130 0.91 -2.30 -8.70
C ILE A 130 0.48 -1.50 -7.45
N LEU A 131 -0.46 -2.02 -6.66
CA LEU A 131 -0.84 -1.38 -5.39
C LEU A 131 0.35 -1.36 -4.43
N ALA A 132 1.04 -2.48 -4.29
CA ALA A 132 2.18 -2.62 -3.38
C ALA A 132 3.36 -1.71 -3.78
N ASP A 133 3.63 -1.60 -5.08
CA ASP A 133 4.64 -0.72 -5.65
C ASP A 133 4.39 0.74 -5.29
N TRP A 134 3.14 1.19 -5.42
CA TRP A 134 2.75 2.54 -5.02
C TRP A 134 2.93 2.76 -3.51
N VAL A 135 2.49 1.81 -2.68
CA VAL A 135 2.67 1.88 -1.22
C VAL A 135 4.15 1.90 -0.85
N ASN A 136 4.99 1.17 -1.56
CA ASN A 136 6.45 1.16 -1.40
C ASN A 136 7.15 2.43 -1.92
N GLY A 137 6.40 3.38 -2.47
CA GLY A 137 6.93 4.67 -2.90
C GLY A 137 7.50 4.68 -4.31
N GLN A 138 7.10 3.74 -5.17
CA GLN A 138 7.38 3.88 -6.61
C GLN A 138 6.73 5.13 -7.18
N LYS A 139 7.38 5.71 -8.19
CA LYS A 139 7.00 6.97 -8.82
C LYS A 139 6.93 6.81 -10.33
N LEU A 140 6.26 7.73 -11.00
CA LEU A 140 6.30 7.90 -12.45
C LEU A 140 7.03 9.18 -12.85
#